data_AF-M0LCZ2-F1
#
_entry.id   AF-M0LCZ2-F1
#
_cell.length_a   1.000
_cell.length_b   1.000
_cell.length_c   1.000
_cell.angle_alpha   90.00
_cell.angle_beta   90.00
_cell.angle_gamma   90.00
#
_symmetry.space_group_name_H-M   'P 1'
#
loop_
_entity.id
_entity.type
_entity.pdbx_description
1 polymer ?
#
loop_
_entity_poly.entity_id
_entity_poly.type
_entity_poly.pdbx_seq_one_letter_code
_entity_poly.pdbx_strand_id
1 'polypeptide(L)'
;MRSQVNVSLVIVIILSLLGVAGTTVLYQNSASELREENENLRQQNAELRQELQSSEETLESAQARTDELEQRLEARSQDVDQTAANLNQTEAQLNSTETQLAETRQELRDNRNRISTLERQATELRNERSELRTDIEQLNATVDDLEAENEELKAQRDEVRQQVSELQRNVDNLKDQIDRLENNIDMLESRNQELADELERLCSQPSNQDRPACRGYN
;
A
#
# COMPACT_ATOMS: atom_id res chain seq x y z
N MET A 1 152.30 -49.30 35.36
CA MET A 1 151.29 -50.38 35.27
C MET A 1 150.03 -49.96 36.03
N ARG A 2 148.89 -49.94 35.33
CA ARG A 2 147.46 -50.08 35.74
C ARG A 2 146.86 -49.32 36.95
N SER A 3 145.96 -48.40 36.58
CA SER A 3 144.71 -47.89 37.21
C SER A 3 144.17 -48.53 38.50
N GLN A 4 143.76 -47.68 39.44
CA GLN A 4 142.50 -47.84 40.19
C GLN A 4 141.80 -46.49 40.35
N VAL A 5 140.96 -46.14 39.39
CA VAL A 5 139.91 -45.13 39.58
C VAL A 5 139.01 -45.63 40.71
N ASN A 6 138.77 -44.81 41.73
CA ASN A 6 137.92 -45.11 42.88
C ASN A 6 136.47 -45.36 42.43
N VAL A 7 136.17 -46.61 42.08
CA VAL A 7 134.87 -47.06 41.55
C VAL A 7 133.73 -46.68 42.51
N SER A 8 133.98 -46.70 43.82
CA SER A 8 133.05 -46.30 44.87
C SER A 8 132.67 -44.81 44.85
N LEU A 9 133.62 -43.90 44.54
CA LEU A 9 133.32 -42.47 44.42
C LEU A 9 132.47 -42.19 43.17
N VAL A 10 132.77 -42.88 42.07
CA VAL A 10 132.00 -42.81 40.82
C VAL A 10 130.59 -43.36 41.02
N ILE A 11 130.42 -44.46 41.76
CA ILE A 11 129.11 -45.03 42.08
C ILE A 11 128.27 -44.10 42.96
N VAL A 12 128.86 -43.44 43.98
CA VAL A 12 128.11 -42.51 44.84
C VAL A 12 127.71 -41.24 44.10
N ILE A 13 128.56 -40.71 43.22
CA ILE A 13 128.22 -39.57 42.35
C ILE A 13 127.13 -39.97 41.35
N ILE A 14 127.19 -41.18 40.78
CA ILE A 14 126.15 -41.68 39.88
C ILE A 14 124.84 -41.89 40.67
N LEU A 15 124.87 -42.43 41.89
CA LEU A 15 123.67 -42.65 42.71
C LEU A 15 123.06 -41.35 43.25
N SER A 16 123.87 -40.33 43.56
CA SER A 16 123.36 -39.01 43.97
C SER A 16 122.85 -38.21 42.77
N LEU A 17 123.50 -38.30 41.60
CA LEU A 17 122.99 -37.75 40.34
C LEU A 17 121.71 -38.48 39.90
N LEU A 18 121.62 -39.80 40.08
CA LEU A 18 120.42 -40.59 39.80
C LEU A 18 119.30 -40.30 40.82
N GLY A 19 119.64 -40.07 42.09
CA GLY A 19 118.68 -39.72 43.15
C GLY A 19 118.06 -38.34 42.94
N VAL A 20 118.90 -37.34 42.63
CA VAL A 20 118.44 -35.97 42.32
C VAL A 20 117.74 -35.92 40.96
N ALA A 21 118.23 -36.64 39.94
CA ALA A 21 117.56 -36.72 38.64
C ALA A 21 116.22 -37.47 38.73
N GLY A 22 116.15 -38.55 39.51
CA GLY A 22 114.95 -39.37 39.69
C GLY A 22 113.80 -38.61 40.35
N THR A 23 114.07 -37.84 41.40
CA THR A 23 113.04 -36.97 42.01
C THR A 23 112.67 -35.81 41.11
N THR A 24 113.63 -35.23 40.38
CA THR A 24 113.35 -34.10 39.45
C THR A 24 112.52 -34.55 38.26
N VAL A 25 112.72 -35.77 37.75
CA VAL A 25 111.91 -36.36 36.67
C VAL A 25 110.50 -36.72 37.14
N LEU A 26 110.33 -37.24 38.36
CA LEU A 26 109.00 -37.47 38.93
C LEU A 26 108.25 -36.16 39.20
N TYR A 27 108.92 -35.14 39.75
CA TYR A 27 108.33 -33.80 39.90
C TYR A 27 108.08 -33.11 38.56
N GLN A 28 108.93 -33.33 37.55
CA GLN A 28 108.69 -32.83 36.19
C GLN A 28 107.48 -33.48 35.56
N ASN A 29 107.29 -34.79 35.73
CA ASN A 29 106.11 -35.50 35.24
C ASN A 29 104.85 -35.05 35.96
N SER A 30 104.84 -34.99 37.29
CA SER A 30 103.70 -34.50 38.06
C SER A 30 103.41 -33.01 37.80
N ALA A 31 104.44 -32.18 37.61
CA ALA A 31 104.26 -30.79 37.22
C ALA A 31 103.91 -30.61 35.74
N SER A 32 104.14 -31.60 34.88
CA SER A 32 103.70 -31.62 33.48
C SER A 32 102.22 -32.00 33.42
N GLU A 33 101.83 -33.05 34.14
CA GLU A 33 100.46 -33.52 34.26
C GLU A 33 99.56 -32.46 34.91
N LEU A 34 100.01 -31.82 36.00
CA LEU A 34 99.29 -30.68 36.59
C LEU A 34 99.19 -29.47 35.63
N ARG A 35 100.18 -29.26 34.76
CA ARG A 35 100.15 -28.17 33.77
C ARG A 35 99.14 -28.48 32.68
N GLU A 36 99.14 -29.69 32.17
CA GLU A 36 98.20 -30.19 31.16
C GLU A 36 96.75 -30.16 31.69
N GLU A 37 96.54 -30.59 32.95
CA GLU A 37 95.26 -30.49 33.62
C GLU A 37 94.83 -29.02 33.84
N ASN A 38 95.76 -28.12 34.19
CA ASN A 38 95.46 -26.68 34.29
C ASN A 38 95.11 -26.06 32.94
N GLU A 39 95.79 -26.44 31.87
CA GLU A 39 95.50 -25.98 30.51
C GLU A 39 94.14 -26.49 30.04
N ASN A 40 93.82 -27.77 30.29
CA ASN A 40 92.52 -28.35 30.01
C ASN A 40 91.39 -27.67 30.82
N LEU A 41 91.59 -27.47 32.13
CA LEU A 41 90.64 -26.73 32.96
C LEU A 41 90.46 -25.28 32.51
N ARG A 42 91.52 -24.61 32.03
CA ARG A 42 91.41 -23.26 31.45
C ARG A 42 90.60 -23.27 30.16
N GLN A 43 90.79 -24.29 29.33
CA GLN A 43 90.05 -24.46 28.09
C GLN A 43 88.57 -24.74 28.38
N GLN A 44 88.25 -25.67 29.28
CA GLN A 44 86.88 -25.93 29.73
C GLN A 44 86.23 -24.69 30.35
N ASN A 45 86.97 -23.91 31.16
CA ASN A 45 86.46 -22.65 31.70
C ASN A 45 86.21 -21.60 30.61
N ALA A 46 87.00 -21.58 29.54
CA ALA A 46 86.77 -20.69 28.40
C ALA A 46 85.53 -21.12 27.61
N GLU A 47 85.37 -22.41 27.34
CA GLU A 47 84.19 -22.97 26.66
C GLU A 47 82.91 -22.74 27.46
N LEU A 48 82.91 -23.04 28.77
CA LEU A 48 81.76 -22.80 29.65
C LEU A 48 81.37 -21.32 29.70
N ARG A 49 82.34 -20.39 29.68
CA ARG A 49 82.04 -18.96 29.61
C ARG A 49 81.39 -18.57 28.30
N GLN A 50 81.83 -19.17 27.20
CA GLN A 50 81.27 -18.92 25.88
C GLN A 50 79.85 -19.49 25.77
N GLU A 51 79.61 -20.69 26.30
CA GLU A 51 78.27 -21.29 26.39
C GLU A 51 77.35 -20.48 27.30
N LEU A 52 77.85 -20.02 28.45
CA LEU A 52 77.08 -19.15 29.35
C LEU A 52 76.68 -17.86 28.65
N GLN A 53 77.62 -17.19 27.98
CA GLN A 53 77.34 -15.99 27.21
C GLN A 53 76.29 -16.24 26.11
N SER A 54 76.44 -17.34 25.35
CA SER A 54 75.47 -17.71 24.31
C SER A 54 74.08 -18.01 24.89
N SER A 55 74.02 -18.66 26.05
CA SER A 55 72.77 -18.93 26.77
C SER A 55 72.13 -17.66 27.30
N GLU A 56 72.90 -16.71 27.81
CA GLU A 56 72.43 -15.39 28.28
C GLU A 56 71.85 -14.58 27.10
N GLU A 57 72.55 -14.52 25.97
CA GLU A 57 72.05 -13.86 24.75
C GLU A 57 70.74 -14.51 24.24
N THR A 58 70.65 -15.83 24.32
CA THR A 58 69.43 -16.58 23.94
C THR A 58 68.27 -16.27 24.89
N LEU A 59 68.55 -16.18 26.20
CA LEU A 59 67.55 -15.85 27.20
C LEU A 59 67.02 -14.43 27.00
N GLU A 60 67.90 -13.46 26.76
CA GLU A 60 67.53 -12.07 26.49
C GLU A 60 66.66 -11.97 25.22
N SER A 61 67.03 -12.68 24.15
CA SER A 61 66.21 -12.74 22.93
C SER A 61 64.84 -13.40 23.16
N ALA A 62 64.78 -14.46 23.96
CA ALA A 62 63.53 -15.13 24.31
C ALA A 62 62.62 -14.24 25.17
N GLN A 63 63.20 -13.48 26.11
CA GLN A 63 62.47 -12.50 26.91
C GLN A 63 61.89 -11.39 26.03
N ALA A 64 62.69 -10.79 25.15
CA ALA A 64 62.22 -9.76 24.23
C ALA A 64 61.08 -10.26 23.31
N ARG A 65 61.14 -11.52 22.85
CA ARG A 65 60.05 -12.15 22.10
C ARG A 65 58.79 -12.36 22.94
N THR A 66 58.93 -12.66 24.22
CA THR A 66 57.80 -12.84 25.13
C THR A 66 57.09 -11.51 25.33
N ASP A 67 57.82 -10.43 25.58
CA ASP A 67 57.28 -9.08 25.73
C ASP A 67 56.55 -8.63 24.45
N GLU A 68 57.12 -8.92 23.27
CA GLU A 68 56.48 -8.61 21.98
C GLU A 68 55.17 -9.40 21.79
N LEU A 69 55.17 -10.68 22.16
CA LEU A 69 53.97 -11.54 22.06
C LEU A 69 52.88 -11.09 23.03
N GLU A 70 53.23 -10.67 24.24
CA GLU A 70 52.28 -10.12 25.21
C GLU A 70 51.62 -8.84 24.68
N GLN A 71 52.40 -7.90 24.15
CA GLN A 71 51.84 -6.68 23.54
C GLN A 71 50.92 -6.98 22.35
N ARG A 72 51.31 -7.95 21.50
CA ARG A 72 50.47 -8.39 20.38
C ARG A 72 49.19 -9.05 20.85
N LEU A 73 49.25 -9.87 21.91
CA LEU A 73 48.07 -10.51 22.49
C LEU A 73 47.10 -9.47 23.04
N GLU A 74 47.61 -8.46 23.75
CA GLU A 74 46.78 -7.38 24.28
C GLU A 74 46.12 -6.56 23.17
N ALA A 75 46.87 -6.17 22.14
CA ALA A 75 46.32 -5.48 20.97
C ALA A 75 45.23 -6.32 20.27
N ARG A 76 45.47 -7.62 20.10
CA ARG A 76 44.50 -8.53 19.47
C ARG A 76 43.27 -8.77 20.36
N SER A 77 43.41 -8.74 21.68
CA SER A 77 42.27 -8.79 22.59
C SER A 77 41.39 -7.56 22.42
N GLN A 78 41.99 -6.37 22.36
CA GLN A 78 41.27 -5.12 22.14
C GLN A 78 40.56 -5.10 20.78
N ASP A 79 41.20 -5.60 19.72
CA ASP A 79 40.59 -5.74 18.39
C ASP A 79 39.37 -6.66 18.41
N VAL A 80 39.44 -7.77 19.16
CA VAL A 80 38.32 -8.71 19.33
C VAL A 80 37.16 -8.03 20.07
N ASP A 81 37.44 -7.30 21.15
CA ASP A 81 36.41 -6.59 21.92
C ASP A 81 35.71 -5.52 21.06
N GLN A 82 36.48 -4.75 20.28
CA GLN A 82 35.94 -3.74 19.37
C GLN A 82 35.10 -4.38 18.26
N THR A 83 35.55 -5.50 17.71
CA THR A 83 34.81 -6.22 16.67
C THR A 83 33.50 -6.79 17.22
N ALA A 84 33.52 -7.34 18.45
CA ALA A 84 32.32 -7.83 19.11
C ALA A 84 31.31 -6.70 19.37
N ALA A 85 31.78 -5.52 19.79
CA ALA A 85 30.92 -4.34 19.96
C ALA A 85 30.28 -3.91 18.62
N ASN A 86 31.07 -3.85 17.55
CA ASN A 86 30.59 -3.50 16.21
C ASN A 86 29.55 -4.52 15.70
N LEU A 87 29.78 -5.81 15.95
CA LEU A 87 28.85 -6.87 15.58
C LEU A 87 27.50 -6.70 16.29
N ASN A 88 27.51 -6.50 17.61
CA ASN A 88 26.29 -6.29 18.39
C ASN A 88 25.51 -5.05 17.92
N GLN A 89 26.20 -3.95 17.59
CA GLN A 89 25.57 -2.76 17.03
C GLN A 89 24.92 -3.05 15.67
N THR A 90 25.61 -3.78 14.80
CA THR A 90 25.11 -4.15 13.48
C THR A 90 23.88 -5.06 13.58
N GLU A 91 23.89 -6.02 14.50
CA GLU A 91 22.75 -6.90 14.76
C GLU A 91 21.52 -6.11 15.27
N ALA A 92 21.73 -5.13 16.15
CA ALA A 92 20.66 -4.25 16.60
C ALA A 92 20.06 -3.41 15.46
N GLN A 93 20.91 -2.87 14.58
CA GLN A 93 20.47 -2.13 13.40
C GLN A 93 19.71 -3.02 12.41
N LEU A 94 20.18 -4.26 12.20
CA LEU A 94 19.52 -5.23 11.35
C LEU A 94 18.11 -5.53 11.87
N ASN A 95 17.95 -5.88 13.15
CA ASN A 95 16.65 -6.13 13.77
C ASN A 95 15.69 -4.94 13.66
N SER A 96 16.20 -3.72 13.86
CA SER A 96 15.40 -2.49 13.69
C SER A 96 14.93 -2.33 12.25
N THR A 97 15.81 -2.57 11.28
CA THR A 97 15.50 -2.44 9.85
C THR A 97 14.51 -3.51 9.40
N GLU A 98 14.65 -4.74 9.89
CA GLU A 98 13.71 -5.83 9.61
C GLU A 98 12.31 -5.52 10.14
N THR A 99 12.21 -4.92 11.33
CA THR A 99 10.95 -4.47 11.92
C THR A 99 10.28 -3.40 11.06
N GLN A 100 11.02 -2.35 10.69
CA GLN A 100 10.50 -1.27 9.83
C GLN A 100 10.07 -1.78 8.44
N LEU A 101 10.81 -2.75 7.88
CA LEU A 101 10.46 -3.38 6.63
C LEU A 101 9.18 -4.20 6.72
N ALA A 102 8.95 -4.90 7.85
CA ALA A 102 7.72 -5.63 8.09
C ALA A 102 6.52 -4.68 8.22
N GLU A 103 6.66 -3.58 8.97
CA GLU A 103 5.62 -2.54 9.13
C GLU A 103 5.28 -1.90 7.78
N THR A 104 6.29 -1.45 7.03
CA THR A 104 6.09 -0.84 5.70
C THR A 104 5.41 -1.81 4.73
N ARG A 105 5.76 -3.11 4.78
CA ARG A 105 5.11 -4.13 3.96
C ARG A 105 3.65 -4.33 4.35
N GLN A 106 3.31 -4.22 5.62
CA GLN A 106 1.93 -4.32 6.09
C GLN A 106 1.12 -3.10 5.63
N GLU A 107 1.63 -1.88 5.86
CA GLU A 107 0.99 -0.65 5.39
C GLU A 107 0.74 -0.66 3.88
N LEU A 108 1.70 -1.17 3.10
CA LEU A 108 1.56 -1.28 1.65
C LEU A 108 0.43 -2.25 1.25
N ARG A 109 0.23 -3.35 1.99
CA ARG A 109 -0.90 -4.27 1.75
C ARG A 109 -2.23 -3.59 2.09
N ASP A 110 -2.29 -2.90 3.21
CA ASP A 110 -3.50 -2.23 3.66
C ASP A 110 -3.90 -1.11 2.71
N ASN A 111 -2.93 -0.32 2.22
CA ASN A 111 -3.16 0.71 1.22
C ASN A 111 -3.64 0.12 -0.12
N ARG A 112 -3.09 -1.01 -0.57
CA ARG A 112 -3.60 -1.70 -1.78
C ARG A 112 -5.06 -2.16 -1.62
N ASN A 113 -5.42 -2.69 -0.45
CA ASN A 113 -6.80 -3.10 -0.16
C ASN A 113 -7.76 -1.90 -0.14
N ARG A 114 -7.31 -0.76 0.43
CA ARG A 114 -8.08 0.50 0.42
C ARG A 114 -8.29 1.01 -0.99
N ILE A 115 -7.25 1.01 -1.83
CA ILE A 115 -7.34 1.41 -3.24
C ILE A 115 -8.36 0.54 -3.98
N SER A 116 -8.25 -0.78 -3.86
CA SER A 116 -9.21 -1.71 -4.52
C SER A 116 -10.66 -1.48 -4.07
N THR A 117 -10.87 -1.14 -2.81
CA THR A 117 -12.20 -0.81 -2.29
C THR A 117 -12.73 0.50 -2.86
N LEU A 118 -11.90 1.54 -2.90
CA LEU A 118 -12.26 2.84 -3.47
C LEU A 118 -12.54 2.75 -4.97
N GLU A 119 -11.79 1.93 -5.72
CA GLU A 119 -12.03 1.69 -7.14
C GLU A 119 -13.40 1.05 -7.41
N ARG A 120 -13.81 0.11 -6.56
CA ARG A 120 -15.13 -0.53 -6.63
C ARG A 120 -16.25 0.48 -6.36
N GLN A 121 -16.14 1.25 -5.27
CA GLN A 121 -17.09 2.31 -4.94
C GLN A 121 -17.19 3.36 -6.05
N ALA A 122 -16.06 3.76 -6.64
CA ALA A 122 -16.05 4.70 -7.76
C ALA A 122 -16.72 4.13 -9.02
N THR A 123 -16.69 2.82 -9.21
CA THR A 123 -17.39 2.14 -10.31
C THR A 123 -18.89 2.10 -10.05
N GLU A 124 -19.30 1.73 -8.84
CA GLU A 124 -20.71 1.72 -8.40
C GLU A 124 -21.35 3.10 -8.57
N LEU A 125 -20.73 4.16 -8.06
CA LEU A 125 -21.22 5.54 -8.19
C LEU A 125 -21.30 6.01 -9.65
N ARG A 126 -20.40 5.54 -10.53
CA ARG A 126 -20.47 5.87 -11.96
C ARG A 126 -21.66 5.21 -12.63
N ASN A 127 -21.99 3.97 -12.25
CA ASN A 127 -23.14 3.24 -12.78
C ASN A 127 -24.43 3.88 -12.29
N GLU A 128 -24.55 4.15 -10.98
CA GLU A 128 -25.72 4.83 -10.39
C GLU A 128 -25.98 6.19 -11.06
N ARG A 129 -24.93 7.00 -11.27
CA ARG A 129 -25.03 8.26 -12.00
C ARG A 129 -25.51 8.06 -13.46
N SER A 130 -25.12 6.96 -14.10
CA SER A 130 -25.58 6.66 -15.46
C SER A 130 -27.06 6.30 -15.48
N GLU A 131 -27.50 5.47 -14.54
CA GLU A 131 -28.91 5.07 -14.38
C GLU A 131 -29.78 6.30 -14.10
N LEU A 132 -29.39 7.15 -13.14
CA LEU A 132 -30.12 8.38 -12.83
C LEU A 132 -30.23 9.34 -14.02
N ARG A 133 -29.22 9.38 -14.92
CA ARG A 133 -29.30 10.18 -16.14
C ARG A 133 -30.34 9.63 -17.11
N THR A 134 -30.38 8.31 -17.28
CA THR A 134 -31.39 7.66 -18.10
C THR A 134 -32.79 7.88 -17.53
N ASP A 135 -32.96 7.80 -16.21
CA ASP A 135 -34.24 8.08 -15.55
C ASP A 135 -34.70 9.52 -15.77
N ILE A 136 -33.79 10.50 -15.69
CA ILE A 136 -34.09 11.90 -15.99
C ILE A 136 -34.54 12.07 -17.46
N GLU A 137 -33.86 11.43 -18.41
CA GLU A 137 -34.23 11.48 -19.82
C GLU A 137 -35.64 10.91 -20.06
N GLN A 138 -35.97 9.79 -19.42
CA GLN A 138 -37.30 9.18 -19.50
C GLN A 138 -38.39 10.04 -18.86
N LEU A 139 -38.10 10.65 -17.71
CA LEU A 139 -39.03 11.55 -17.04
C LEU A 139 -39.30 12.80 -17.88
N ASN A 140 -38.27 13.38 -18.51
CA ASN A 140 -38.45 14.52 -19.40
C ASN A 140 -39.34 14.16 -20.60
N ALA A 141 -39.11 13.00 -21.24
CA ALA A 141 -39.97 12.53 -22.33
C ALA A 141 -41.43 12.33 -21.87
N THR A 142 -41.63 11.80 -20.66
CA THR A 142 -42.97 11.64 -20.08
C THR A 142 -43.64 12.99 -19.83
N VAL A 143 -42.89 14.00 -19.40
CA VAL A 143 -43.40 15.36 -19.23
C VAL A 143 -43.82 15.95 -20.57
N ASP A 144 -42.98 15.84 -21.60
CA ASP A 144 -43.29 16.35 -22.94
C ASP A 144 -44.57 15.71 -23.50
N ASP A 145 -44.73 14.39 -23.34
CA ASP A 145 -45.93 13.65 -23.77
C ASP A 145 -47.20 14.12 -23.02
N LEU A 146 -47.10 14.31 -21.70
CA LEU A 146 -48.23 14.80 -20.88
C LEU A 146 -48.60 16.25 -21.21
N GLU A 147 -47.62 17.11 -21.52
CA GLU A 147 -47.88 18.47 -21.97
C GLU A 147 -48.62 18.49 -23.31
N ALA A 148 -48.22 17.63 -24.25
CA ALA A 148 -48.91 17.47 -25.53
C ALA A 148 -50.36 16.98 -25.36
N GLU A 149 -50.58 15.95 -24.53
CA GLU A 149 -51.93 15.46 -24.21
C GLU A 149 -52.79 16.55 -23.56
N ASN A 150 -52.20 17.37 -22.68
CA ASN A 150 -52.92 18.46 -22.03
C ASN A 150 -53.41 19.52 -23.03
N GLU A 151 -52.58 19.88 -24.01
CA GLU A 151 -52.97 20.82 -25.07
C GLU A 151 -54.05 20.24 -25.98
N GLU A 152 -53.98 18.95 -26.31
CA GLU A 152 -55.04 18.28 -27.06
C GLU A 152 -56.37 18.30 -26.31
N LEU A 153 -56.37 17.94 -25.03
CA LEU A 153 -57.58 17.96 -24.19
C LEU A 153 -58.16 19.37 -24.04
N LYS A 154 -57.31 20.40 -23.95
CA LYS A 154 -57.78 21.81 -23.96
C LYS A 154 -58.48 22.16 -25.27
N ALA A 155 -57.92 21.75 -26.41
CA ALA A 155 -58.52 21.99 -27.72
C ALA A 155 -59.88 21.29 -27.86
N GLN A 156 -59.95 20.00 -27.51
CA GLN A 156 -61.21 19.24 -27.50
C GLN A 156 -62.27 19.89 -26.59
N ARG A 157 -61.86 20.35 -25.41
CA ARG A 157 -62.73 21.06 -24.46
C ARG A 157 -63.30 22.34 -25.07
N ASP A 158 -62.48 23.11 -25.79
CA ASP A 158 -62.93 24.34 -26.45
C ASP A 158 -63.87 24.06 -27.63
N GLU A 159 -63.62 23.00 -28.40
CA GLU A 159 -64.54 22.55 -29.45
C GLU A 159 -65.92 22.18 -28.88
N VAL A 160 -65.95 21.36 -27.83
CA VAL A 160 -67.21 20.97 -27.15
C VAL A 160 -67.95 22.20 -26.63
N ARG A 161 -67.26 23.21 -26.08
CA ARG A 161 -67.89 24.46 -25.65
C ARG A 161 -68.52 25.24 -26.80
N GLN A 162 -67.89 25.26 -27.97
CA GLN A 162 -68.44 25.90 -29.16
C GLN A 162 -69.71 25.17 -29.64
N GLN A 163 -69.66 23.83 -29.70
CA GLN A 163 -70.81 23.00 -30.06
C GLN A 163 -71.99 23.22 -29.11
N VAL A 164 -71.74 23.27 -27.78
CA VAL A 164 -72.78 23.59 -26.78
C VAL A 164 -73.39 24.97 -27.03
N SER A 165 -72.56 25.97 -27.33
CA SER A 165 -73.05 27.33 -27.61
C SER A 165 -73.90 27.39 -28.89
N GLU A 166 -73.55 26.62 -29.91
CA GLU A 166 -74.33 26.51 -31.14
C GLU A 166 -75.68 25.81 -30.91
N LEU A 167 -75.68 24.70 -30.18
CA LEU A 167 -76.89 23.99 -29.80
C LEU A 167 -77.83 24.90 -28.98
N GLN A 168 -77.30 25.71 -28.06
CA GLN A 168 -78.10 26.68 -27.31
C GLN A 168 -78.79 27.69 -28.23
N ARG A 169 -78.08 28.26 -29.22
CA ARG A 169 -78.68 29.16 -30.21
C ARG A 169 -79.75 28.48 -31.05
N ASN A 170 -79.52 27.23 -31.44
CA ASN A 170 -80.51 26.45 -32.20
C ASN A 170 -81.76 26.19 -31.38
N VAL A 171 -81.62 25.88 -30.08
CA VAL A 171 -82.75 25.74 -29.15
C VAL A 171 -83.54 27.03 -29.04
N ASP A 172 -82.87 28.18 -28.88
CA ASP A 172 -83.55 29.47 -28.79
C ASP A 172 -84.28 29.83 -30.09
N ASN A 173 -83.67 29.57 -31.25
CA ASN A 173 -84.33 29.78 -32.54
C ASN A 173 -85.57 28.88 -32.72
N LEU A 174 -85.50 27.62 -32.30
CA LEU A 174 -86.64 26.70 -32.35
C LEU A 174 -87.76 27.15 -31.43
N LYS A 175 -87.46 27.69 -30.24
CA LYS A 175 -88.47 28.30 -29.36
C LYS A 175 -89.15 29.49 -30.04
N ASP A 176 -88.38 30.40 -30.63
CA ASP A 176 -88.95 31.55 -31.37
C ASP A 176 -89.85 31.10 -32.54
N GLN A 177 -89.52 29.98 -33.20
CA GLN A 177 -90.37 29.41 -34.25
C GLN A 177 -91.67 28.81 -33.69
N ILE A 178 -91.60 28.10 -32.56
CA ILE A 178 -92.77 27.58 -31.86
C ILE A 178 -93.71 28.72 -31.48
N ASP A 179 -93.20 29.77 -30.84
CA ASP A 179 -94.00 30.93 -30.43
C ASP A 179 -94.72 31.58 -31.63
N ARG A 180 -94.04 31.69 -32.79
CA ARG A 180 -94.66 32.22 -34.02
C ARG A 180 -95.75 31.30 -34.57
N LEU A 181 -95.54 29.99 -34.54
CA LEU A 181 -96.53 29.01 -34.99
C LEU A 181 -97.76 29.02 -34.08
N GLU A 182 -97.56 29.11 -32.77
CA GLU A 182 -98.65 29.26 -31.79
C GLU A 182 -99.48 30.52 -32.07
N ASN A 183 -98.83 31.68 -32.24
CA ASN A 183 -99.54 32.93 -32.60
C ASN A 183 -100.32 32.81 -33.94
N ASN A 184 -99.77 32.10 -34.93
CA ASN A 184 -100.46 31.86 -36.20
C ASN A 184 -101.68 30.95 -36.03
N ILE A 185 -101.58 29.94 -35.16
CA ILE A 185 -102.72 29.07 -34.80
C ILE A 185 -103.82 29.92 -34.16
N ASP A 186 -103.50 30.74 -33.16
CA ASP A 186 -104.47 31.61 -32.48
C ASP A 186 -105.19 32.56 -33.47
N MET A 187 -104.44 33.12 -34.42
CA MET A 187 -105.00 33.99 -35.47
C MET A 187 -105.93 33.22 -36.41
N LEU A 188 -105.53 32.01 -36.83
CA LEU A 188 -106.35 31.16 -37.70
C LEU A 188 -107.61 30.68 -36.99
N GLU A 189 -107.51 30.32 -35.71
CA GLU A 189 -108.66 29.97 -34.87
C GLU A 189 -109.63 31.14 -34.74
N SER A 190 -109.13 32.35 -34.45
CA SER A 190 -109.94 33.57 -34.39
C SER A 190 -110.66 33.85 -35.70
N ARG A 191 -109.95 33.74 -36.83
CA ARG A 191 -110.54 33.94 -38.17
C ARG A 191 -111.56 32.87 -38.53
N ASN A 192 -111.32 31.62 -38.14
CA ASN A 192 -112.30 30.55 -38.31
C ASN A 192 -113.57 30.82 -37.49
N GLN A 193 -113.44 31.34 -36.27
CA GLN A 193 -114.58 31.75 -35.46
C GLN A 193 -115.35 32.92 -36.10
N GLU A 194 -114.65 33.96 -36.57
CA GLU A 194 -115.29 35.09 -37.27
C GLU A 194 -116.07 34.64 -38.51
N LEU A 195 -115.48 33.75 -39.33
CA LEU A 195 -116.14 33.17 -40.49
C LEU A 195 -117.34 32.30 -40.11
N ALA A 196 -117.25 31.53 -39.02
CA ALA A 196 -118.35 30.74 -38.50
C ALA A 196 -119.52 31.64 -38.05
N ASP A 197 -119.24 32.70 -37.30
CA ASP A 197 -120.23 33.69 -36.86
C ASP A 197 -120.87 34.41 -38.07
N GLU A 198 -120.07 34.76 -39.09
CA GLU A 198 -120.58 35.36 -40.32
C GLU A 198 -121.52 34.41 -41.09
N LEU A 199 -121.15 33.12 -41.20
CA LEU A 199 -122.01 32.10 -41.79
C LEU A 199 -123.33 31.96 -41.04
N GLU A 200 -123.31 31.92 -39.71
CA GLU A 200 -124.51 31.86 -38.87
C GLU A 200 -125.41 33.10 -39.08
N ARG A 201 -124.82 34.30 -39.10
CA ARG A 201 -125.53 35.55 -39.40
C ARG A 201 -126.14 35.55 -40.80
N LEU A 202 -125.44 35.07 -41.82
CA LEU A 202 -125.96 35.00 -43.19
C LEU A 202 -127.09 33.97 -43.34
N CYS A 203 -127.00 32.83 -42.64
CA CYS A 203 -128.00 31.77 -42.70
C CYS A 203 -129.28 32.09 -41.91
N SER A 204 -129.19 32.88 -40.84
CA SER A 204 -130.38 33.38 -40.13
C SER A 204 -131.22 34.40 -40.93
N GLN A 205 -130.68 34.98 -42.02
CA GLN A 205 -131.43 35.89 -42.88
C GLN A 205 -132.55 35.17 -43.66
N PRO A 206 -133.79 35.70 -43.69
CA PRO A 206 -134.94 35.02 -44.32
C PRO A 206 -134.74 34.63 -45.79
N SER A 207 -133.97 35.43 -46.55
CA SER A 207 -133.65 35.17 -47.96
C SER A 207 -132.74 33.96 -48.19
N ASN A 208 -132.11 33.43 -47.15
CA ASN A 208 -131.10 32.38 -47.23
C ASN A 208 -131.50 31.07 -46.51
N GLN A 209 -132.62 31.04 -45.78
CA GLN A 209 -133.01 29.90 -44.92
C GLN A 209 -133.17 28.56 -45.67
N ASP A 210 -133.61 28.61 -46.94
CA ASP A 210 -133.78 27.41 -47.78
C ASP A 210 -132.52 26.98 -48.55
N ARG A 211 -131.38 27.67 -48.36
CA ARG A 211 -130.15 27.35 -49.09
C ARG A 211 -129.50 26.07 -48.55
N PRO A 212 -129.08 25.13 -49.42
CA PRO A 212 -128.44 23.88 -49.00
C PRO A 212 -127.20 24.06 -48.11
N ALA A 213 -126.47 25.18 -48.29
CA ALA A 213 -125.26 25.52 -47.54
C ALA A 213 -125.53 25.95 -46.08
N CYS A 214 -126.78 26.27 -45.73
CA CYS A 214 -127.18 26.64 -44.37
C CYS A 214 -127.67 25.44 -43.53
N ARG A 215 -127.57 24.21 -44.06
CA ARG A 215 -127.89 23.00 -43.30
C ARG A 215 -126.87 22.79 -42.17
N GLY A 216 -127.29 23.11 -40.94
CA GLY A 216 -126.45 23.03 -39.73
C GLY A 216 -126.16 24.38 -39.07
N TYR A 217 -126.58 25.49 -39.69
CA TYR A 217 -126.38 26.87 -39.20
C TYR A 217 -127.72 27.62 -38.95
N ASN A 218 -128.83 26.87 -38.84
CA ASN A 218 -130.19 27.36 -38.58
C ASN A 218 -130.68 26.89 -37.21
#